data_AF-A0A7W6KZL4-F1
#
_entry.id   AF-A0A7W6KZL4-F1
#
_cell.length_a   1.000
_cell.length_b   1.000
_cell.length_c   1.000
_cell.angle_alpha   90.00
_cell.angle_beta   90.00
_cell.angle_gamma   90.00
#
_symmetry.space_group_name_H-M   'P 1'
#
loop_
_entity.id
_entity.type
_entity.pdbx_description
1 polymer ?
#
loop_
_entity_poly.entity_id
_entity_poly.type
_entity_poly.pdbx_seq_one_letter_code
_entity_poly.pdbx_strand_id
1 'polypeptide(L)'
;MNQARAKKRLNRYGILLSRQDARESDRWLTRPANDVEDWRCFPSIRAAIEYWDERARWVAYDTALAKVLVEHAMTLDLEDRAAFDQWIDVSAGSMPEVMTNLCTQVSFPSNWKEVIQGWVAREGSIARVDISQVLKHARSEQKAPSLPSEREAKNDHRMAERRDYIESRTTR
;
A
#
# COMPACT_ATOMS: atom_id res chain seq x y z
N MET A 1 -9.79 -24.53 3.61
CA MET A 1 -10.11 -23.23 2.95
C MET A 1 -10.27 -23.48 1.45
N ASN A 2 -11.36 -23.04 0.82
CA ASN A 2 -11.65 -23.29 -0.60
C ASN A 2 -10.78 -22.39 -1.52
N GLN A 3 -10.21 -22.96 -2.59
CA GLN A 3 -9.42 -22.26 -3.62
C GLN A 3 -10.09 -21.01 -4.19
N ALA A 4 -11.41 -21.03 -4.41
CA ALA A 4 -12.16 -19.88 -4.92
C ALA A 4 -12.11 -18.67 -3.95
N ARG A 5 -12.18 -18.93 -2.64
CA ARG A 5 -12.06 -17.89 -1.61
C ARG A 5 -10.64 -17.34 -1.55
N ALA A 6 -9.64 -18.20 -1.73
CA ALA A 6 -8.24 -17.79 -1.75
C ALA A 6 -7.91 -16.91 -2.96
N LYS A 7 -8.36 -17.31 -4.17
CA LYS A 7 -8.27 -16.49 -5.38
C LYS A 7 -8.88 -15.11 -5.17
N LYS A 8 -10.10 -15.03 -4.63
CA LYS A 8 -10.76 -13.75 -4.34
C LYS A 8 -9.99 -12.89 -3.34
N ARG A 9 -9.35 -13.49 -2.34
CA ARG A 9 -8.54 -12.76 -1.35
C ARG A 9 -7.27 -12.21 -1.97
N LEU A 10 -6.50 -13.06 -2.65
CA LEU A 10 -5.23 -12.68 -3.28
C LEU A 10 -5.42 -11.65 -4.41
N ASN A 11 -6.52 -11.72 -5.16
CA ASN A 11 -6.85 -10.70 -6.15
C ASN A 11 -6.99 -9.29 -5.55
N ARG A 12 -7.31 -9.14 -4.25
CA ARG A 12 -7.35 -7.83 -3.58
C ARG A 12 -5.97 -7.20 -3.43
N TYR A 13 -4.92 -7.99 -3.60
CA TYR A 13 -3.52 -7.57 -3.58
C TYR A 13 -2.92 -7.50 -4.99
N GLY A 14 -3.75 -7.72 -6.03
CA GLY A 14 -3.26 -7.87 -7.40
C GLY A 14 -2.42 -9.13 -7.59
N ILE A 15 -2.72 -10.19 -6.85
CA ILE A 15 -1.99 -11.46 -6.88
C ILE A 15 -2.91 -12.57 -7.40
N LEU A 16 -2.45 -13.27 -8.43
CA LEU A 16 -3.13 -14.43 -8.99
C LEU A 16 -2.63 -15.72 -8.31
N LEU A 17 -3.53 -16.69 -8.14
CA LEU A 17 -3.23 -18.00 -7.58
C LEU A 17 -3.43 -19.09 -8.64
N SER A 18 -2.37 -19.83 -8.92
CA SER A 18 -2.37 -21.02 -9.76
C SER A 18 -1.87 -22.26 -8.99
N ARG A 19 -2.16 -23.43 -9.51
CA ARG A 19 -1.54 -24.71 -9.11
C ARG A 19 -0.62 -25.11 -10.28
N GLN A 20 0.57 -25.67 -10.04
CA GLN A 20 1.36 -26.12 -11.19
C GLN A 20 0.59 -27.23 -11.93
N ASP A 21 0.59 -27.16 -13.26
CA ASP A 21 -0.16 -28.09 -14.13
C ASP A 21 0.37 -29.53 -14.11
N ALA A 22 1.48 -29.79 -13.41
CA ALA A 22 1.90 -31.15 -13.13
C ALA A 22 0.84 -31.85 -12.28
N ARG A 23 0.33 -33.00 -12.75
CA ARG A 23 -0.70 -33.82 -12.10
C ARG A 23 -0.39 -34.16 -10.62
N GLU A 24 0.86 -33.99 -10.18
CA GLU A 24 1.40 -34.29 -8.85
C GLU A 24 1.90 -33.05 -8.07
N SER A 25 1.66 -31.83 -8.55
CA SER A 25 2.13 -30.64 -7.83
C SER A 25 1.36 -30.41 -6.53
N ASP A 26 2.02 -30.70 -5.40
CA ASP A 26 1.61 -30.33 -4.05
C ASP A 26 1.81 -28.83 -3.73
N ARG A 27 2.36 -28.07 -4.68
CA ARG A 27 2.72 -26.67 -4.46
C ARG A 27 1.75 -25.70 -5.11
N TRP A 28 1.62 -24.55 -4.46
CA TRP A 28 0.77 -23.44 -4.89
C TRP A 28 1.62 -22.32 -5.42
N LEU A 29 1.24 -21.78 -6.57
CA LEU A 29 1.95 -20.68 -7.20
C LEU A 29 1.15 -19.40 -7.10
N THR A 30 1.83 -18.31 -6.76
CA THR A 30 1.27 -16.97 -6.88
C THR A 30 2.13 -16.12 -7.78
N ARG A 31 1.50 -15.20 -8.50
CA ARG A 31 2.19 -14.18 -9.29
C ARG A 31 1.46 -12.85 -9.27
N PRO A 32 2.12 -11.72 -9.54
CA PRO A 32 1.44 -10.47 -9.82
C PRO A 32 0.46 -10.61 -10.98
N ALA A 33 -0.65 -9.87 -10.95
CA ALA A 33 -1.62 -9.88 -12.04
C ALA A 33 -1.06 -9.25 -13.33
N ASN A 34 -0.15 -8.30 -13.17
CA ASN A 34 0.51 -7.52 -14.22
C ASN A 34 1.87 -8.09 -14.65
N ASP A 35 2.37 -9.15 -14.00
CA ASP A 35 3.67 -9.76 -14.32
C ASP A 35 3.55 -11.29 -14.37
N VAL A 36 3.89 -11.85 -15.52
CA VAL A 36 3.78 -13.30 -15.80
C VAL A 36 5.04 -14.08 -15.43
N GLU A 37 6.14 -13.43 -15.10
CA GLU A 37 7.44 -14.07 -14.85
C GLU A 37 7.79 -14.18 -13.35
N ASP A 38 7.25 -13.29 -12.51
CA ASP A 38 7.50 -13.29 -11.06
C ASP A 38 6.62 -14.31 -10.29
N TRP A 39 6.99 -15.58 -10.40
CA TRP A 39 6.31 -16.68 -9.71
C TRP A 39 6.91 -16.95 -8.32
N ARG A 40 6.03 -17.03 -7.32
CA ARG A 40 6.35 -17.47 -5.97
C ARG A 40 5.65 -18.77 -5.64
N CYS A 41 6.39 -19.67 -5.00
CA CYS A 41 5.94 -21.03 -4.71
C CYS A 41 5.69 -21.22 -3.21
N PHE A 42 4.57 -21.83 -2.87
CA PHE A 42 4.13 -22.05 -1.49
C PHE A 42 3.74 -23.50 -1.25
N PRO A 43 3.96 -24.02 -0.03
CA PRO A 43 3.58 -25.38 0.34
C PRO A 43 2.06 -25.56 0.50
N SER A 44 1.31 -24.46 0.67
CA SER A 44 -0.15 -24.51 0.77
C SER A 44 -0.79 -23.17 0.38
N ILE A 45 -2.08 -23.19 0.06
CA ILE A 45 -2.89 -21.97 -0.13
C ILE A 45 -2.81 -21.07 1.11
N ARG A 46 -2.82 -21.67 2.30
CA ARG A 46 -2.78 -20.93 3.57
C ARG A 46 -1.48 -20.15 3.70
N ALA A 47 -0.35 -20.80 3.45
CA ALA A 47 0.96 -20.16 3.46
C ALA A 47 1.05 -19.02 2.43
N ALA A 48 0.49 -19.21 1.23
CA ALA A 48 0.42 -18.14 0.24
C ALA A 48 -0.38 -16.93 0.75
N ILE A 49 -1.55 -17.16 1.37
CA ILE A 49 -2.36 -16.07 1.91
C ILE A 49 -1.66 -15.36 3.06
N GLU A 50 -1.09 -16.10 4.02
CA GLU A 50 -0.40 -15.53 5.17
C GLU A 50 0.77 -14.64 4.73
N TYR A 51 1.56 -15.12 3.77
CA TYR A 51 2.64 -14.34 3.16
C TYR A 51 2.13 -13.03 2.54
N TRP A 52 1.11 -13.09 1.70
CA TRP A 52 0.61 -11.89 1.01
C TRP A 52 -0.16 -10.94 1.93
N ASP A 53 -0.83 -11.46 2.96
CA ASP A 53 -1.43 -10.65 4.02
C ASP A 53 -0.36 -9.90 4.81
N GLU A 54 0.73 -10.57 5.17
CA GLU A 54 1.87 -9.95 5.86
C GLU A 54 2.54 -8.90 4.97
N ARG A 55 2.81 -9.23 3.71
CA ARG A 55 3.36 -8.27 2.74
C ARG A 55 2.47 -7.03 2.61
N ALA A 56 1.15 -7.21 2.54
CA ALA A 56 0.20 -6.10 2.48
C ALA A 56 0.23 -5.22 3.74
N ARG A 57 0.40 -5.81 4.93
CA ARG A 57 0.57 -5.03 6.16
C ARG A 57 1.86 -4.21 6.15
N TRP A 58 2.96 -4.79 5.68
CA TRP A 58 4.24 -4.09 5.57
C TRP A 58 4.18 -2.94 4.57
N VAL A 59 3.60 -3.14 3.38
CA VAL A 59 3.40 -2.05 2.41
C VAL A 59 2.56 -0.91 3.01
N ALA A 60 1.53 -1.23 3.78
CA ALA A 60 0.71 -0.21 4.44
C ALA A 60 1.50 0.53 5.53
N TYR A 61 2.31 -0.18 6.32
CA TYR A 61 3.22 0.42 7.29
C TYR A 61 4.24 1.34 6.61
N ASP A 62 4.89 0.87 5.55
CA ASP A 62 5.83 1.66 4.74
C ASP A 62 5.16 2.93 4.20
N THR A 63 3.88 2.84 3.83
CA THR A 63 3.08 4.01 3.39
C THR A 63 2.86 5.02 4.51
N ALA A 64 2.55 4.55 5.73
CA ALA A 64 2.43 5.44 6.88
C ALA A 64 3.80 6.07 7.24
N LEU A 65 4.87 5.27 7.19
CA LEU A 65 6.22 5.73 7.46
C LEU A 65 6.69 6.77 6.46
N ALA A 66 6.50 6.53 5.16
CA ALA A 66 6.87 7.46 4.12
C ALA A 66 6.19 8.82 4.28
N LYS A 67 4.92 8.86 4.69
CA LYS A 67 4.23 10.13 4.97
C LYS A 67 4.92 10.92 6.09
N VAL A 68 5.21 10.26 7.20
CA VAL A 68 5.90 10.89 8.34
C VAL A 68 7.30 11.38 7.94
N LEU A 69 8.05 10.58 7.18
CA LEU A 69 9.39 10.96 6.73
C LEU A 69 9.38 12.17 5.80
N VAL A 70 8.46 12.20 4.83
CA VAL A 70 8.35 13.32 3.89
C VAL A 70 7.78 14.57 4.58
N GLU A 71 6.86 14.43 5.54
CA GLU A 71 6.40 15.55 6.39
C GLU A 71 7.53 16.11 7.26
N HIS A 72 8.32 15.23 7.89
CA HIS A 72 9.46 15.66 8.70
C HIS A 72 10.53 16.36 7.86
N ALA A 73 10.78 15.90 6.62
CA ALA A 73 11.72 16.53 5.70
C ALA A 73 11.43 18.01 5.43
N MET A 74 10.19 18.47 5.61
CA MET A 74 9.81 19.89 5.49
C MET A 74 10.28 20.75 6.66
N THR A 75 10.65 20.12 7.79
CA THR A 75 11.16 20.79 9.00
C THR A 75 12.68 20.85 9.05
N LEU A 76 13.35 20.08 8.19
CA LEU A 76 14.80 20.05 8.09
C LEU A 76 15.33 21.29 7.36
N ASP A 77 16.62 21.55 7.55
CA ASP A 77 17.31 22.56 6.75
C ASP A 77 17.43 22.11 5.28
N LEU A 78 17.89 23.03 4.43
CA LEU A 78 17.95 22.81 2.99
C LEU A 78 18.93 21.68 2.62
N GLU A 79 20.01 21.52 3.38
CA GLU A 79 21.07 20.55 3.11
C GLU A 79 20.59 19.13 3.43
N ASP A 80 20.04 18.92 4.63
CA ASP A 80 19.51 17.64 5.08
C ASP A 80 18.30 17.20 4.23
N ARG A 81 17.44 18.16 3.86
CA ARG A 81 16.32 17.89 2.96
C ARG A 81 16.80 17.46 1.57
N ALA A 82 17.82 18.12 1.02
CA ALA A 82 18.37 17.75 -0.29
C ALA A 82 19.04 16.37 -0.25
N ALA A 83 19.75 16.04 0.83
CA ALA A 83 20.34 14.71 1.03
C ALA A 83 19.26 13.63 1.10
N PHE A 84 18.16 13.88 1.80
CA PHE A 84 17.01 12.95 1.85
C PHE A 84 16.33 12.78 0.49
N ASP A 85 16.09 13.87 -0.24
CA ASP A 85 15.51 13.82 -1.59
C ASP A 85 16.39 13.01 -2.55
N GLN A 86 17.71 13.21 -2.50
CA GLN A 86 18.66 12.44 -3.30
C GLN A 86 18.64 10.96 -2.91
N TRP A 87 18.55 10.64 -1.62
CA TRP A 87 18.44 9.27 -1.15
C TRP A 87 17.16 8.59 -1.64
N ILE A 88 16.01 9.29 -1.65
CA ILE A 88 14.76 8.76 -2.25
C ILE A 88 14.98 8.39 -3.72
N ASP A 89 15.64 9.27 -4.49
CA ASP A 89 15.77 9.09 -5.94
C ASP A 89 16.73 7.97 -6.32
N VAL A 90 17.91 7.93 -5.69
CA VAL A 90 18.98 6.99 -6.01
C VAL A 90 18.84 5.68 -5.22
N SER A 91 18.18 5.71 -4.06
CA SER A 91 18.02 4.56 -3.14
C SER A 91 19.35 3.84 -2.86
N ALA A 92 20.46 4.58 -2.87
CA ALA A 92 21.80 4.04 -2.64
C ALA A 92 22.26 4.43 -1.23
N GLY A 93 22.74 3.44 -0.48
CA GLY A 93 23.25 3.64 0.89
C GLY A 93 22.15 3.69 1.96
N SER A 94 22.57 4.00 3.18
CA SER A 94 21.67 4.12 4.34
C SER A 94 20.83 5.40 4.26
N MET A 95 19.61 5.32 4.76
CA MET A 95 18.76 6.50 4.98
C MET A 95 19.51 7.50 5.89
N PRO A 96 19.41 8.82 5.64
CA PRO A 96 20.03 9.83 6.48
C PRO A 96 19.71 9.64 7.97
N GLU A 97 20.70 9.81 8.85
CA GLU A 97 20.54 9.54 10.29
C GLU A 97 19.41 10.37 10.92
N VAL A 98 19.25 11.62 10.48
CA VAL A 98 18.16 12.52 10.88
C VAL A 98 16.76 11.92 10.68
N MET A 99 16.61 10.98 9.73
CA MET A 99 15.36 10.28 9.45
C MET A 99 15.19 8.96 10.22
N THR A 100 16.28 8.34 10.66
CA THR A 100 16.27 6.97 11.22
C THR A 100 15.48 6.85 12.53
N ASN A 101 15.47 7.90 13.35
CA ASN A 101 14.76 7.89 14.64
C ASN A 101 13.23 7.92 14.51
N LEU A 102 12.71 8.34 13.35
CA LEU A 102 11.27 8.51 13.12
C LEU A 102 10.55 7.18 12.89
N CYS A 103 11.28 6.12 12.52
CA CYS A 103 10.73 4.77 12.36
C CYS A 103 10.02 4.28 13.64
N THR A 104 10.46 4.74 14.81
CA THR A 104 9.87 4.37 16.11
C THR A 104 8.53 5.06 16.41
N GLN A 105 8.19 6.12 15.67
CA GLN A 105 6.99 6.93 15.90
C GLN A 105 5.77 6.45 15.10
N VAL A 106 5.95 5.47 14.21
CA VAL A 106 4.92 5.03 13.28
C VAL A 106 4.25 3.76 13.78
N SER A 107 2.92 3.80 13.86
CA SER A 107 2.09 2.64 14.17
C SER A 107 1.52 2.01 12.91
N PHE A 108 1.17 0.72 12.98
CA PHE A 108 0.47 0.06 11.88
C PHE A 108 -0.90 0.72 11.64
N PRO A 109 -1.20 1.16 10.40
CA PRO A 109 -2.46 1.81 10.12
C PRO A 109 -3.64 0.85 10.28
N SER A 110 -4.68 1.29 10.99
CA SER A 110 -5.92 0.52 11.18
C SER A 110 -6.67 0.32 9.85
N ASN A 111 -6.50 1.25 8.91
CA ASN A 111 -7.09 1.25 7.58
C ASN A 111 -6.20 0.63 6.49
N TRP A 112 -5.23 -0.23 6.85
CA TRP A 112 -4.26 -0.81 5.90
C TRP A 112 -4.89 -1.44 4.63
N LYS A 113 -6.13 -1.97 4.72
CA LYS A 113 -6.82 -2.56 3.56
C LYS A 113 -7.16 -1.52 2.49
N GLU A 114 -7.53 -0.31 2.88
CA GLU A 114 -7.85 0.79 1.97
C GLU A 114 -6.57 1.31 1.31
N VAL A 115 -5.51 1.46 2.09
CA VAL A 115 -4.15 1.80 1.59
C VAL A 115 -3.72 0.83 0.49
N ILE A 116 -3.89 -0.47 0.73
CA ILE A 116 -3.51 -1.51 -0.22
C ILE A 116 -4.40 -1.52 -1.46
N GLN A 117 -5.69 -1.22 -1.33
CA GLN A 117 -6.55 -1.05 -2.51
C GLN A 117 -6.09 0.14 -3.38
N GLY A 118 -5.65 1.23 -2.76
CA GLY A 118 -5.06 2.37 -3.48
C GLY A 118 -3.82 1.96 -4.26
N TRP A 119 -2.91 1.22 -3.62
CA TRP A 119 -1.71 0.70 -4.29
C TRP A 119 -2.02 -0.27 -5.43
N VAL A 120 -2.97 -1.19 -5.25
CA VAL A 120 -3.37 -2.12 -6.31
C VAL A 120 -4.05 -1.38 -7.47
N ALA A 121 -4.82 -0.33 -7.21
CA ALA A 121 -5.41 0.49 -8.27
C ALA A 121 -4.35 1.25 -9.08
N ARG A 122 -3.25 1.66 -8.44
CA ARG A 122 -2.16 2.40 -9.08
C ARG A 122 -1.18 1.50 -9.82
N GLU A 123 -0.70 0.44 -9.16
CA GLU A 123 0.40 -0.41 -9.64
C GLU A 123 -0.07 -1.75 -10.20
N GLY A 124 -1.37 -2.06 -10.08
CA GLY A 124 -1.94 -3.36 -10.46
C GLY A 124 -1.62 -4.51 -9.49
N SER A 125 -0.54 -4.41 -8.71
CA SER A 125 -0.13 -5.42 -7.72
C SER A 125 0.80 -4.83 -6.66
N ILE A 126 0.71 -5.32 -5.42
CA ILE A 126 1.63 -4.92 -4.33
C ILE A 126 2.98 -5.65 -4.34
N ALA A 127 3.17 -6.61 -5.25
CA ALA A 127 4.32 -7.52 -5.19
C ALA A 127 5.68 -6.80 -5.18
N ARG A 128 5.78 -5.72 -5.96
CA ARG A 128 7.00 -4.92 -6.13
C ARG A 128 7.00 -3.59 -5.39
N VAL A 129 5.95 -3.31 -4.61
CA VAL A 129 5.84 -2.06 -3.87
C VAL A 129 6.79 -2.06 -2.68
N ASP A 130 7.87 -1.30 -2.76
CA ASP A 130 8.85 -1.13 -1.70
C ASP A 130 8.82 0.30 -1.12
N ILE A 131 9.55 0.51 -0.02
CA ILE A 131 9.62 1.81 0.66
C ILE A 131 10.10 2.94 -0.29
N SER A 132 10.99 2.65 -1.24
CA SER A 132 11.46 3.64 -2.21
C SER A 132 10.34 4.10 -3.14
N GLN A 133 9.54 3.17 -3.67
CA GLN A 133 8.36 3.50 -4.47
C GLN A 133 7.33 4.30 -3.67
N VAL A 134 7.10 3.89 -2.43
CA VAL A 134 6.16 4.54 -1.52
C VAL A 134 6.62 5.97 -1.18
N LEU A 135 7.91 6.20 -0.93
CA LEU A 135 8.48 7.52 -0.67
C LEU A 135 8.39 8.45 -1.89
N LYS A 136 8.71 7.93 -3.08
CA LYS A 136 8.56 8.67 -4.34
C LYS A 136 7.11 9.12 -4.53
N HIS A 137 6.17 8.22 -4.24
CA HIS A 137 4.74 8.50 -4.30
C HIS A 137 4.30 9.53 -3.25
N ALA A 138 4.66 9.38 -1.98
CA ALA A 138 4.32 10.34 -0.92
C ALA A 138 4.87 11.75 -1.23
N ARG A 139 6.10 11.84 -1.74
CA ARG A 139 6.69 13.11 -2.19
C ARG A 139 5.93 13.73 -3.36
N SER A 140 5.44 12.92 -4.30
CA SER A 140 4.63 13.40 -5.43
C SER A 140 3.29 13.98 -4.96
N GLU A 141 2.62 13.35 -3.98
CA GLU A 141 1.37 13.86 -3.40
C GLU A 141 1.57 15.17 -2.64
N GLN A 142 2.72 15.40 -2.01
CA GLN A 142 3.00 16.71 -1.40
C GLN A 142 3.27 17.81 -2.44
N LYS A 143 3.92 17.49 -3.56
CA LYS A 143 4.22 18.47 -4.64
C LYS A 143 2.99 18.80 -5.48
N ALA A 144 2.09 17.83 -5.66
CA ALA A 144 0.84 17.98 -6.37
C ALA A 144 -0.22 17.08 -5.70
N PRO A 145 -0.93 17.58 -4.67
CA PRO A 145 -1.96 16.81 -4.01
C PRO A 145 -2.96 16.34 -5.06
N SER A 146 -3.08 15.03 -5.21
CA SER A 146 -4.04 14.44 -6.13
C SER A 146 -5.42 14.98 -5.78
N LEU A 147 -6.09 15.58 -6.77
CA LEU A 147 -7.50 15.93 -6.64
C LEU A 147 -8.26 14.72 -6.10
N PRO A 148 -9.18 14.88 -5.14
CA PRO A 148 -9.95 13.76 -4.59
C PRO A 148 -10.49 12.95 -5.76
N SER A 149 -10.27 11.63 -5.74
CA SER A 149 -10.79 10.81 -6.83
C SER A 149 -12.31 11.03 -6.93
N GLU A 150 -12.89 10.99 -8.14
CA GLU A 150 -14.34 11.16 -8.33
C GLU A 150 -15.16 10.26 -7.38
N ARG A 151 -14.60 9.12 -6.99
CA ARG A 151 -15.23 8.15 -6.10
C ARG A 151 -15.23 8.60 -4.64
N GLU A 152 -14.16 9.24 -4.19
CA GLU A 152 -14.07 9.86 -2.85
C GLU A 152 -14.96 11.10 -2.78
N ALA A 153 -14.94 11.95 -3.83
CA ALA A 153 -15.84 13.10 -3.92
C ALA A 153 -17.33 12.70 -3.90
N LYS A 154 -17.71 11.62 -4.59
CA LYS A 154 -19.08 11.06 -4.56
C LYS A 154 -19.45 10.49 -3.19
N ASN A 155 -18.50 9.89 -2.47
CA ASN A 155 -18.75 9.34 -1.14
C ASN A 155 -18.89 10.44 -0.09
N ASP A 156 -18.02 11.46 -0.13
CA ASP A 156 -18.08 12.62 0.76
C ASP A 156 -19.35 13.43 0.52
N HIS A 157 -19.75 13.62 -0.74
CA HIS A 157 -21.04 14.25 -1.08
C HIS A 157 -22.22 13.48 -0.48
N ARG A 158 -22.23 12.14 -0.63
CA ARG A 158 -23.30 11.29 -0.07
C ARG A 158 -23.31 11.28 1.46
N MET A 159 -22.16 11.42 2.10
CA MET A 159 -22.04 11.52 3.56
C MET A 159 -22.48 12.90 4.07
N ALA A 160 -22.20 13.96 3.31
CA ALA A 160 -22.69 15.31 3.58
C ALA A 160 -24.22 15.37 3.48
N GLU A 161 -24.82 14.87 2.37
CA GLU A 161 -26.28 14.80 2.21
C GLU A 161 -26.97 14.03 3.34
N ARG A 162 -26.34 12.97 3.84
CA ARG A 162 -26.85 12.20 4.99
C ARG A 162 -26.79 12.99 6.30
N ARG A 163 -25.74 13.77 6.53
CA ARG A 163 -25.64 14.63 7.73
C ARG A 163 -26.72 15.71 7.70
N ASP A 164 -26.87 16.39 6.58
CA ASP A 164 -27.87 17.45 6.40
C ASP A 164 -29.30 16.91 6.55
N TYR A 165 -29.57 15.69 6.06
CA TYR A 165 -30.85 15.01 6.24
C TYR A 165 -31.14 14.63 7.71
N ILE A 166 -30.12 14.28 8.48
CA ILE A 166 -30.26 13.95 9.90
C ILE A 166 -30.47 15.23 10.71
N GLU A 167 -29.69 16.28 10.47
CA GLU A 167 -29.79 17.57 11.16
C GLU A 167 -31.16 18.22 10.96
N SER A 168 -31.69 18.19 9.73
CA SER A 168 -33.02 18.73 9.40
C SER A 168 -34.19 17.96 10.06
N ARG A 169 -33.96 16.74 10.55
CA ARG A 169 -34.96 15.95 11.30
C ARG A 169 -34.88 16.10 12.80
N THR A 170 -33.74 16.52 13.34
CA THR A 170 -33.53 16.71 14.78
C THR A 170 -33.91 18.09 15.29
N THR A 171 -34.18 19.06 14.40
CA THR A 171 -34.62 20.42 14.74
C THR A 171 -36.15 20.60 14.70
N ARG A 172 -36.93 19.54 14.96
CA ARG A 172 -38.39 19.62 15.13
C ARG A 172 -38.83 19.17 16.51
#